data_AF-A0AAE3T0P4-F1
#
_entry.id   AF-A0AAE3T0P4-F1
#
_cell.length_a   1.000
_cell.length_b   1.000
_cell.length_c   1.000
_cell.angle_alpha   90.00
_cell.angle_beta   90.00
_cell.angle_gamma   90.00
#
_symmetry.space_group_name_H-M   'P 1'
#
loop_
_entity.id
_entity.type
_entity.pdbx_description
1 polymer ?
#
loop_
_entity_poly.entity_id
_entity_poly.type
_entity_poly.pdbx_seq_one_letter_code
_entity_poly.pdbx_strand_id
1 'polypeptide(L)'
;MGLHTRTIALSIALGTAGLCAPAHAQAPDPCALYLCMASVSGQGSPSASCTSAIQFWHTPSPAGLAVWTYYPVVKFWEDISYQVRQQYMNNCQGSTNTPGNQAISNAIMSQWGRVP
;
A
#
# COMPACT_ATOMS: atom_id res chain seq x y z
N MET A 1 41.59 -31.88 28.09
CA MET A 1 40.24 -32.12 28.67
C MET A 1 39.86 -30.90 29.47
N GLY A 2 38.93 -30.09 28.96
CA GLY A 2 38.45 -28.88 29.62
C GLY A 2 36.93 -28.81 29.42
N LEU A 3 36.20 -28.86 30.52
CA LEU A 3 34.75 -28.89 30.62
C LEU A 3 34.23 -27.45 30.72
N HIS A 4 33.50 -26.92 29.72
CA HIS A 4 32.78 -25.65 29.87
C HIS A 4 31.40 -25.69 29.17
N THR A 5 30.41 -25.99 29.99
CA THR A 5 29.09 -25.35 30.14
C THR A 5 28.26 -25.08 28.87
N ARG A 6 27.33 -25.99 28.57
CA ARG A 6 26.16 -25.70 27.72
C ARG A 6 25.07 -25.03 28.55
N THR A 7 24.91 -23.72 28.41
CA THR A 7 23.78 -22.99 29.00
C THR A 7 22.54 -23.19 28.12
N ILE A 8 21.71 -24.17 28.48
CA ILE A 8 20.36 -24.30 27.94
C ILE A 8 19.48 -23.32 28.72
N ALA A 9 19.21 -22.15 28.15
CA ALA A 9 18.19 -21.25 28.67
C ALA A 9 16.87 -21.56 27.95
N LEU A 10 16.12 -22.49 28.55
CA LEU A 10 14.73 -22.77 28.21
C LEU A 10 13.89 -21.68 28.90
N SER A 11 13.14 -20.89 28.13
CA SER A 11 12.21 -19.90 28.69
C SER A 11 10.88 -19.95 27.94
N ILE A 12 10.06 -20.87 28.41
CA ILE A 12 8.62 -20.79 28.71
C ILE A 12 7.83 -19.80 27.85
N ALA A 13 7.10 -20.35 26.89
CA ALA A 13 5.92 -19.74 26.30
C ALA A 13 4.75 -19.74 27.29
N LEU A 14 4.08 -18.59 27.44
CA LEU A 14 2.70 -18.33 27.92
C LEU A 14 2.55 -16.80 27.84
N GLY A 15 1.75 -16.17 26.97
CA GLY A 15 0.43 -16.50 26.47
C GLY A 15 -0.50 -15.36 26.89
N THR A 16 -0.93 -14.52 25.95
CA THR A 16 -2.19 -13.78 26.07
C THR A 16 -2.85 -13.67 24.70
N ALA A 17 -4.14 -14.00 24.72
CA ALA A 17 -5.04 -14.01 23.60
C ALA A 17 -5.26 -12.62 23.01
N GLY A 18 -5.44 -12.60 21.70
CA GLY A 18 -5.88 -11.46 20.92
C GLY A 18 -6.17 -11.85 19.48
N LEU A 19 -6.76 -13.03 19.26
CA LEU A 19 -7.38 -13.32 17.97
C LEU A 19 -8.67 -12.51 17.88
N CYS A 20 -8.87 -11.92 16.71
CA CYS A 20 -10.09 -11.22 16.27
C CYS A 20 -10.21 -9.74 16.67
N ALA A 21 -9.26 -8.91 16.21
CA ALA A 21 -9.71 -7.78 15.42
C ALA A 21 -9.38 -8.12 13.96
N PRO A 22 -10.29 -7.91 12.98
CA PRO A 22 -9.77 -7.65 11.66
C PRO A 22 -8.88 -6.43 11.86
N ALA A 23 -7.57 -6.59 11.70
CA ALA A 23 -6.74 -5.43 11.43
C ALA A 23 -7.34 -4.88 10.14
N HIS A 24 -8.28 -3.95 10.25
CA HIS A 24 -8.63 -3.09 9.14
C HIS A 24 -7.28 -2.54 8.73
N ALA A 25 -6.73 -3.04 7.62
CA ALA A 25 -5.46 -2.58 7.11
C ALA A 25 -5.62 -1.07 7.02
N GLN A 26 -4.95 -0.36 7.91
CA GLN A 26 -5.07 1.09 7.96
C GLN A 26 -4.65 1.57 6.57
N ALA A 27 -5.46 2.43 5.96
CA ALA A 27 -5.14 2.96 4.65
C ALA A 27 -3.69 3.46 4.68
N PRO A 28 -2.82 2.98 3.78
CA PRO A 28 -1.41 3.32 3.79
C PRO A 28 -1.26 4.83 3.64
N ASP A 29 -0.36 5.44 4.43
CA ASP A 29 -0.06 6.87 4.29
C ASP A 29 0.12 7.27 2.81
N PRO A 30 -0.46 8.40 2.34
CA PRO A 30 -0.35 8.83 0.95
C PRO A 30 1.07 8.87 0.39
N CYS A 31 2.07 9.24 1.20
CA CYS A 31 3.46 9.26 0.76
C CYS A 31 4.05 7.86 0.70
N ALA A 32 3.70 6.98 1.64
CA ALA A 32 4.06 5.57 1.56
C ALA A 32 3.46 4.90 0.31
N LEU A 33 2.18 5.18 0.00
CA LEU A 33 1.53 4.73 -1.23
C LEU A 33 2.26 5.24 -2.46
N TYR A 34 2.56 6.55 -2.53
CA TYR A 34 3.30 7.15 -3.65
C TYR A 34 4.66 6.46 -3.86
N LEU A 35 5.47 6.33 -2.82
CA LEU A 35 6.79 5.69 -2.90
C LEU A 35 6.69 4.24 -3.39
N CYS A 36 5.66 3.52 -2.93
CA CYS A 36 5.42 2.16 -3.37
C CYS A 36 4.97 2.07 -4.82
N MET A 37 4.01 2.89 -5.23
CA MET A 37 3.54 2.94 -6.61
C MET A 37 4.66 3.39 -7.56
N ALA A 38 5.53 4.30 -7.13
CA ALA A 38 6.73 4.69 -7.86
C ALA A 38 7.66 3.48 -8.03
N SER A 39 8.01 2.81 -6.94
CA SER A 39 8.90 1.64 -6.95
C SER A 39 8.40 0.53 -7.88
N VAL A 40 7.11 0.16 -7.82
CA VAL A 40 6.55 -0.89 -8.70
C VAL A 40 6.43 -0.45 -10.16
N SER A 41 6.36 0.86 -10.41
CA SER A 41 6.40 1.44 -11.76
C SER A 41 7.83 1.57 -12.30
N GLY A 42 8.84 1.09 -11.56
CA GLY A 42 10.25 1.23 -11.92
C GLY A 42 10.80 2.65 -11.74
N GLN A 43 10.06 3.51 -11.03
CA GLN A 43 10.44 4.89 -10.75
C GLN A 43 10.93 5.01 -9.30
N GLY A 44 12.20 5.30 -9.09
CA GLY A 44 12.77 5.50 -7.76
C GLY A 44 13.35 4.23 -7.11
N SER A 45 13.63 4.33 -5.80
CA SER A 45 14.32 3.26 -5.05
C SER A 45 13.34 2.17 -4.60
N PRO A 46 13.75 0.88 -4.62
CA PRO A 46 12.94 -0.21 -4.09
C PRO A 46 12.56 0.03 -2.63
N SER A 47 11.27 -0.05 -2.28
CA SER A 47 10.81 -0.01 -0.90
C SER A 47 10.51 -1.41 -0.37
N ALA A 48 10.78 -1.64 0.92
CA ALA A 48 10.93 -2.98 1.49
C ALA A 48 9.63 -3.80 1.66
N SER A 49 8.44 -3.25 1.38
CA SER A 49 7.19 -4.01 1.24
C SER A 49 6.06 -3.13 0.69
N CYS A 50 5.69 -3.33 -0.58
CA CYS A 50 4.60 -2.58 -1.22
C CYS A 50 3.28 -3.34 -1.35
N THR A 51 3.23 -4.57 -0.86
CA THR A 51 2.06 -5.43 -1.03
C THR A 51 0.79 -4.78 -0.50
N SER A 52 0.83 -4.16 0.69
CA SER A 52 -0.34 -3.48 1.26
C SER A 52 -0.76 -2.24 0.46
N ALA A 53 0.20 -1.45 -0.01
CA ALA A 53 -0.04 -0.27 -0.84
C ALA A 53 -0.69 -0.64 -2.19
N ILE A 54 -0.16 -1.67 -2.85
CA ILE A 54 -0.72 -2.20 -4.10
C ILE A 54 -2.12 -2.77 -3.85
N GLN A 55 -2.29 -3.56 -2.78
CA GLN A 55 -3.61 -4.09 -2.43
C GLN A 55 -4.62 -2.98 -2.19
N PHE A 56 -4.26 -1.93 -1.45
CA PHE A 56 -5.13 -0.78 -1.22
C PHE A 56 -5.48 -0.03 -2.51
N TRP A 57 -4.53 0.11 -3.44
CA TRP A 57 -4.75 0.73 -4.76
C TRP A 57 -5.85 0.03 -5.57
N HIS A 58 -5.87 -1.31 -5.52
CA HIS A 58 -6.79 -2.17 -6.27
C HIS A 58 -8.04 -2.59 -5.48
N THR A 59 -8.09 -2.35 -4.17
CA THR A 59 -9.24 -2.70 -3.32
C THR A 59 -10.43 -1.79 -3.64
N PRO A 60 -11.67 -2.33 -3.74
CA PRO A 60 -12.86 -1.53 -3.95
C PRO A 60 -13.10 -0.46 -2.87
N SER A 61 -13.48 0.75 -3.29
CA SER A 61 -13.94 1.83 -2.41
C SER A 61 -15.22 1.40 -1.65
N PRO A 62 -15.37 1.74 -0.35
CA PRO A 62 -14.54 2.67 0.44
C PRO A 62 -13.32 2.04 1.14
N ALA A 63 -13.10 0.74 1.00
CA ALA A 63 -11.96 0.05 1.64
C ALA A 63 -10.62 0.30 0.91
N GLY A 64 -10.66 0.71 -0.35
CA GLY A 64 -9.51 1.10 -1.15
C GLY A 64 -9.84 2.16 -2.20
N LEU A 65 -9.03 2.23 -3.25
CA LEU A 65 -9.10 3.31 -4.24
C LEU A 65 -9.76 2.91 -5.57
N ALA A 66 -10.05 1.62 -5.79
CA ALA A 66 -10.70 1.16 -7.01
C ALA A 66 -12.22 1.39 -6.92
N VAL A 67 -12.80 2.12 -7.87
CA VAL A 67 -14.24 2.42 -7.86
C VAL A 67 -14.96 1.52 -8.85
N TRP A 68 -16.00 0.84 -8.36
CA TRP A 68 -16.84 -0.07 -9.13
C TRP A 68 -18.30 0.38 -9.03
N THR A 69 -19.03 0.28 -10.13
CA THR A 69 -20.49 0.26 -10.10
C THR A 69 -20.96 -1.19 -10.05
N TYR A 70 -22.05 -1.45 -9.33
CA TYR A 70 -22.60 -2.80 -9.12
C TYR A 70 -24.00 -2.97 -9.72
N TYR A 71 -24.61 -1.91 -10.26
CA TYR A 71 -25.94 -1.96 -10.85
C TYR A 71 -26.02 -1.15 -12.15
N PRO A 72 -26.64 -1.69 -13.22
CA PRO A 72 -27.17 -3.05 -13.35
C PRO A 72 -26.08 -4.11 -13.61
N VAL A 73 -24.84 -3.71 -13.85
CA VAL A 73 -23.70 -4.60 -14.11
C VAL A 73 -22.50 -4.18 -13.27
N VAL A 74 -21.70 -5.16 -12.84
CA VAL A 74 -20.42 -4.89 -12.18
C VAL A 74 -19.45 -4.37 -13.21
N LYS A 75 -19.05 -3.10 -13.07
CA LYS A 75 -18.11 -2.45 -13.99
C LYS A 75 -17.14 -1.57 -13.23
N PHE A 76 -15.85 -1.72 -13.55
CA PHE A 76 -14.82 -0.81 -13.06
C PHE A 76 -15.01 0.58 -13.67
N TRP A 77 -15.05 1.59 -12.82
CA TRP A 77 -15.31 2.96 -13.23
C TRP A 77 -13.97 3.70 -13.35
N GLU A 78 -13.37 3.60 -14.54
CA GLU A 78 -11.97 4.02 -14.78
C GLU A 78 -11.69 5.49 -14.48
N ASP A 79 -12.54 6.41 -14.91
CA ASP A 79 -12.38 7.85 -14.69
C ASP A 79 -12.51 8.21 -13.20
N ILE A 80 -13.47 7.59 -12.52
CA ILE A 80 -13.70 7.86 -11.10
C ILE A 80 -12.57 7.28 -10.25
N SER A 81 -12.11 6.07 -10.59
CA SER A 81 -10.95 5.46 -9.93
C SER A 81 -9.68 6.29 -10.13
N TYR A 82 -9.46 6.79 -11.36
CA TYR A 82 -8.36 7.70 -11.64
C TYR A 82 -8.41 8.95 -10.76
N GLN A 83 -9.58 9.58 -10.64
CA GLN A 83 -9.76 10.78 -9.81
C GLN A 83 -9.51 10.49 -8.32
N VAL A 84 -10.09 9.41 -7.78
CA VAL A 84 -9.91 9.03 -6.38
C VAL A 84 -8.44 8.72 -6.07
N ARG A 85 -7.77 7.96 -6.94
CA ARG A 85 -6.35 7.63 -6.79
C ARG A 85 -5.46 8.87 -6.87
N GLN A 86 -5.73 9.76 -7.82
CA GLN A 86 -5.00 11.02 -7.95
C GLN A 86 -5.17 11.91 -6.71
N GLN A 87 -6.42 12.06 -6.22
CA GLN A 87 -6.69 12.83 -5.01
C GLN A 87 -5.99 12.25 -3.79
N TYR A 88 -6.02 10.93 -3.61
CA TYR A 88 -5.32 10.27 -2.51
C TYR A 88 -3.81 10.54 -2.57
N MET A 89 -3.20 10.38 -3.75
CA MET A 89 -1.77 10.59 -3.93
C MET A 89 -1.35 12.07 -3.79
N ASN A 90 -2.23 13.02 -4.16
CA ASN A 90 -2.02 14.45 -3.98
C ASN A 90 -2.01 14.88 -2.50
N ASN A 91 -2.55 14.06 -1.59
CA ASN A 91 -2.40 14.30 -0.14
C ASN A 91 -0.97 14.04 0.35
N CYS A 92 -0.10 13.47 -0.47
CA CYS A 92 1.33 13.44 -0.20
C CYS A 92 2.01 14.72 -0.71
N GLN A 93 2.42 15.60 0.20
CA GLN A 93 3.21 16.78 -0.18
C GLN A 93 4.52 16.41 -0.87
N GLY A 94 5.12 15.25 -0.53
CA GLY A 94 6.33 14.75 -1.19
C GLY A 94 6.12 14.41 -2.68
N SER A 95 4.90 14.05 -3.08
CA SER A 95 4.51 13.76 -4.47
C SER A 95 4.36 15.04 -5.30
N THR A 96 3.80 16.10 -4.71
CA THR A 96 3.44 17.34 -5.43
C THR A 96 4.47 18.46 -5.31
N ASN A 97 5.15 18.58 -4.17
CA ASN A 97 6.00 19.74 -3.86
C ASN A 97 7.51 19.46 -4.05
N THR A 98 7.87 18.22 -4.37
CA THR A 98 9.26 17.85 -4.64
C THR A 98 9.54 17.94 -6.13
N PRO A 99 10.59 18.67 -6.58
CA PRO A 99 10.97 18.74 -7.98
C PRO A 99 11.16 17.34 -8.59
N GLY A 100 10.56 17.11 -9.76
CA GLY A 100 10.62 15.82 -10.46
C GLY A 100 9.57 14.79 -10.04
N ASN A 101 9.04 14.86 -8.82
CA ASN A 101 8.09 13.86 -8.33
C ASN A 101 6.72 13.95 -9.02
N GLN A 102 6.31 15.14 -9.48
CA GLN A 102 5.09 15.29 -10.28
C GLN A 102 5.12 14.47 -11.58
N ALA A 103 6.29 14.36 -12.22
CA ALA A 103 6.44 13.55 -13.43
C ALA A 103 6.27 12.05 -13.12
N ILE A 104 6.78 11.61 -11.98
CA ILE A 104 6.59 10.24 -11.47
C ILE A 104 5.12 9.99 -11.16
N SER A 105 4.44 10.92 -10.48
CA SER A 105 3.00 10.81 -10.18
C SER A 105 2.17 10.71 -11.46
N ASN A 106 2.51 11.50 -12.48
CA ASN A 106 1.86 11.40 -13.79
C ASN A 106 2.13 10.04 -14.47
N ALA A 107 3.34 9.51 -14.37
CA ALA A 107 3.67 8.18 -14.91
C ALA A 107 2.89 7.06 -14.20
N ILE A 108 2.83 7.10 -12.86
CA ILE A 108 2.01 6.18 -12.05
C ILE A 108 0.55 6.25 -12.49
N MET A 109 -0.02 7.45 -12.60
CA MET A 109 -1.42 7.65 -12.97
C MET A 109 -1.69 7.20 -14.41
N SER A 110 -0.76 7.42 -15.34
CA SER A 110 -0.83 6.93 -16.72
C SER A 110 -0.87 5.41 -16.79
N GLN A 111 -0.02 4.75 -16.00
CA GLN A 111 0.13 3.29 -16.02
C GLN A 111 -0.96 2.57 -15.22
N TRP A 112 -1.34 3.10 -14.06
CA TRP A 112 -2.15 2.38 -13.07
C TRP A 112 -3.44 3.08 -12.69
N GLY A 113 -3.60 4.37 -13.02
CA GLY A 113 -4.74 5.17 -12.58
C GLY A 113 -6.09 4.60 -13.01
N ARG A 114 -6.12 3.97 -14.19
CA ARG A 114 -7.32 3.40 -14.84
C ARG A 114 -7.33 1.87 -14.86
N VAL A 115 -6.42 1.23 -14.13
CA VAL A 115 -6.33 -0.24 -14.08
C VAL A 115 -7.13 -0.76 -12.89
N PRO A 116 -8.02 -1.75 -13.05
CA PRO A 116 -8.76 -2.36 -11.95
C PRO A 116 -7.83 -2.85 -10.83
#